data_AF-A0A671THP4-F1
#
_entry.id   AF-A0A671THP4-F1
#
_cell.length_a   1.000
_cell.length_b   1.000
_cell.length_c   1.000
_cell.angle_alpha   90.00
_cell.angle_beta   90.00
_cell.angle_gamma   90.00
#
_symmetry.space_group_name_H-M   'P 1'
#
loop_
_entity.id
_entity.type
_entity.pdbx_description
1 polymer ?
#
loop_
_entity_poly.entity_id
_entity_poly.type
_entity_poly.pdbx_seq_one_letter_code
_entity_poly.pdbx_strand_id
1 'polypeptide(L)'
;EVCFGLSQERRQALQMEVDQASQPQRPAKPTGLGQWSTAQFNNSDQQQKFLRLMGGFKKGFQPAAGSTGSANMALGKDAQQQLQQGLLGEFERAQSRRLDFNNRGTGLGFSAPSNKKFSIDVHACRSVRFDD
;
A
#
# COMPACT_ATOMS: atom_id res chain seq x y z
N GLU A 1 49.47 46.68 -13.45
CA GLU A 1 48.48 45.75 -14.06
C GLU A 1 49.05 44.34 -14.01
N VAL A 2 48.40 43.40 -13.33
CA VAL A 2 48.89 42.02 -13.23
C VAL A 2 48.08 41.17 -14.22
N CYS A 3 48.72 40.77 -15.32
CA CYS A 3 48.10 39.91 -16.32
C CYS A 3 47.75 38.54 -15.72
N PHE A 4 46.45 38.25 -15.66
CA PHE A 4 45.86 36.98 -15.24
C PHE A 4 46.04 35.91 -16.33
N GLY A 5 47.26 35.45 -16.54
CA GLY A 5 47.58 34.33 -17.44
C GLY A 5 47.43 33.00 -16.73
N LEU A 6 46.21 32.59 -16.36
CA LEU A 6 45.98 31.21 -15.91
C LEU A 6 46.29 30.26 -17.07
N SER A 7 47.33 29.42 -16.91
CA SER A 7 47.67 28.39 -17.89
C SER A 7 46.47 27.47 -18.11
N GLN A 8 46.24 27.06 -19.37
CA GLN A 8 45.12 26.19 -19.74
C GLN A 8 45.09 24.91 -18.91
N GLU A 9 46.28 24.36 -18.62
CA GLU A 9 46.47 23.18 -17.78
C GLU A 9 45.97 23.39 -16.35
N ARG A 10 46.20 24.57 -15.75
CA ARG A 10 45.67 24.88 -14.42
C ARG A 10 44.14 24.93 -14.41
N ARG A 11 43.51 25.46 -15.47
CA ARG A 11 42.04 25.44 -15.60
C ARG A 11 41.50 24.02 -15.72
N GLN A 12 42.16 23.17 -16.49
CA GLN A 12 41.72 21.78 -16.65
C GLN A 12 41.91 20.96 -15.36
N ALA A 13 43.03 21.15 -14.66
CA ALA A 13 43.26 20.49 -13.38
C ALA A 13 42.20 20.86 -12.33
N LEU A 14 41.86 22.15 -12.23
CA LEU A 14 40.80 22.62 -11.34
C LEU A 14 39.42 22.09 -11.74
N GLN A 15 39.11 22.04 -13.04
CA GLN A 15 37.84 21.48 -13.52
C GLN A 15 37.74 19.99 -13.20
N MET A 16 38.82 19.22 -13.40
CA MET A 16 38.85 17.80 -13.09
C MET A 16 38.74 17.55 -11.59
N GLU A 17 39.32 18.40 -10.74
CA GLU A 17 39.18 18.33 -9.29
C GLU A 17 37.74 18.65 -8.83
N VAL A 18 37.10 19.64 -9.45
CA VAL A 18 35.68 19.97 -9.22
C VAL A 18 34.78 18.84 -9.71
N ASP A 19 35.04 18.28 -10.89
CA ASP A 19 34.27 17.17 -11.44
C ASP A 19 34.42 15.93 -10.55
N GLN A 20 35.63 15.63 -10.09
CA GLN A 20 35.93 14.54 -9.15
C GLN A 20 35.30 14.75 -7.77
N ALA A 21 35.28 15.98 -7.25
CA ALA A 21 34.64 16.32 -5.98
C ALA A 21 33.11 16.39 -6.10
N SER A 22 32.59 16.69 -7.29
CA SER A 22 31.15 16.70 -7.58
C SER A 22 30.60 15.31 -7.83
N GLN A 23 31.47 14.31 -8.10
CA GLN A 23 31.03 12.93 -8.14
C GLN A 23 30.41 12.59 -6.78
N PRO A 24 29.14 12.15 -6.76
CA PRO A 24 28.51 11.74 -5.52
C PRO A 24 29.34 10.60 -4.93
N GLN A 25 30.03 10.87 -3.82
CA GLN A 25 30.69 9.87 -2.99
C GLN A 25 29.71 8.71 -2.83
N ARG A 26 29.99 7.55 -3.42
CA ARG A 26 29.12 6.37 -3.27
C ARG A 26 29.05 6.09 -1.77
N PRO A 27 27.91 6.33 -1.11
CA PRO A 27 27.83 6.04 0.30
C PRO A 27 27.91 4.52 0.42
N ALA A 28 28.89 4.07 1.20
CA ALA A 28 29.02 2.69 1.62
C ALA A 28 27.71 2.25 2.26
N LYS A 29 26.93 1.45 1.51
CA LYS A 29 25.61 0.91 1.83
C LYS A 29 24.56 2.00 2.11
N PRO A 30 23.41 2.02 1.41
CA PRO A 30 22.36 2.95 1.73
C PRO A 30 21.76 2.57 3.09
N THR A 31 22.21 3.24 4.15
CA THR A 31 21.51 3.27 5.43
C THR A 31 20.18 3.99 5.21
N GLY A 32 19.16 3.22 4.85
CA GLY A 32 17.76 3.57 4.94
C GLY A 32 17.21 4.45 3.82
N LEU A 33 16.90 3.86 2.66
CA LEU A 33 15.91 4.42 1.71
C LEU A 33 14.49 4.52 2.32
N GLY A 34 14.35 4.12 3.57
CA GLY A 34 13.17 4.34 4.36
C GLY A 34 11.99 3.51 3.89
N GLN A 35 10.79 4.09 4.03
CA GLN A 35 9.51 3.53 3.58
C GLN A 35 9.51 3.09 2.10
N TRP A 36 10.38 3.70 1.30
CA TRP A 36 10.47 3.53 -0.14
C TRP A 36 11.54 2.51 -0.56
N SER A 37 12.28 1.93 0.39
CA SER A 37 13.34 0.95 0.07
C SER A 37 12.84 -0.26 -0.69
N THR A 38 11.60 -0.66 -0.44
CA THR A 38 10.96 -1.86 -0.98
C THR A 38 10.30 -1.60 -2.34
N ALA A 39 10.24 -0.34 -2.80
CA ALA A 39 9.69 0.00 -4.11
C ALA A 39 10.59 -0.55 -5.23
N GLN A 40 10.06 -1.47 -6.03
CA GLN A 40 10.75 -2.07 -7.16
C GLN A 40 10.28 -1.47 -8.49
N PHE A 41 11.23 -1.11 -9.33
CA PHE A 41 10.99 -0.60 -10.68
C PHE A 41 11.84 -1.38 -11.68
N ASN A 42 11.37 -1.49 -12.93
CA ASN A 42 12.12 -2.18 -13.99
C ASN A 42 13.27 -1.33 -14.54
N ASN A 43 13.28 -0.02 -14.26
CA ASN A 43 14.31 0.94 -14.71
C ASN A 43 14.95 1.60 -13.48
N SER A 44 16.29 1.51 -13.38
CA SER A 44 17.08 2.12 -12.32
C SER A 44 16.94 3.64 -12.26
N ASP A 45 16.88 4.33 -13.40
CA ASP A 45 16.77 5.79 -13.45
C ASP A 45 15.41 6.26 -12.91
N GLN A 46 14.36 5.49 -13.20
CA GLN A 46 13.03 5.74 -12.64
C GLN A 46 13.00 5.51 -11.13
N GLN A 47 13.66 4.46 -10.64
CA GLN A 47 13.79 4.22 -9.20
C GLN A 47 14.53 5.36 -8.50
N GLN A 48 15.65 5.82 -9.07
CA GLN A 48 16.43 6.93 -8.52
C GLN A 48 15.62 8.23 -8.53
N LYS A 49 14.88 8.51 -9.63
CA LYS A 49 13.98 9.65 -9.72
C LYS A 49 12.85 9.57 -8.70
N PHE A 50 12.23 8.39 -8.54
CA PHE A 50 11.19 8.15 -7.54
C PHE A 50 11.71 8.40 -6.13
N LEU A 51 12.85 7.83 -5.76
CA LEU A 51 13.46 8.03 -4.45
C LEU A 51 13.85 9.49 -4.20
N ARG A 52 14.25 10.23 -5.24
CA ARG A 52 14.50 11.67 -5.14
C ARG A 52 13.21 12.46 -4.91
N LEU A 53 12.14 12.16 -5.65
CA LEU A 53 10.83 12.82 -5.53
C LEU A 53 10.15 12.53 -4.19
N MET A 54 10.17 11.27 -3.75
CA MET A 54 9.54 10.82 -2.51
C MET A 54 10.38 11.11 -1.26
N GLY A 55 11.53 11.78 -1.43
CA GLY A 55 12.44 12.09 -0.33
C GLY A 55 13.00 10.83 0.35
N GLY A 56 13.24 9.77 -0.41
CA GLY A 56 13.92 8.55 0.05
C GLY A 56 15.40 8.76 0.39
N PHE A 57 16.01 9.83 -0.13
CA PHE A 57 17.41 10.19 0.15
C PHE A 57 17.59 11.26 1.26
N LYS A 58 16.53 11.68 1.95
CA LYS A 58 16.65 12.75 2.95
C LYS A 58 17.44 12.26 4.17
N LYS A 59 18.54 12.96 4.49
CA LYS A 59 19.38 12.73 5.67
C LYS A 59 18.59 13.14 6.92
N GLY A 60 17.93 12.18 7.54
CA GLY A 60 16.97 12.42 8.62
C GLY A 60 15.67 11.62 8.51
N PHE A 61 15.50 10.81 7.46
CA PHE A 61 14.45 9.80 7.47
C PHE A 61 14.81 8.69 8.45
N GLN A 62 14.48 8.91 9.72
CA GLN A 62 14.35 7.84 10.69
C GLN A 62 13.08 7.07 10.31
N PRO A 63 13.15 5.76 10.01
CA PRO A 63 11.96 4.93 10.06
C PRO A 63 11.39 5.14 11.47
N ALA A 64 10.11 5.51 11.58
CA ALA A 64 9.51 5.71 12.90
C ALA A 64 9.78 4.46 13.74
N ALA A 65 10.63 4.60 14.76
CA ALA A 65 10.97 3.55 15.70
C ALA A 65 9.73 3.31 16.58
N GLY A 66 8.77 2.56 16.05
CA GLY A 66 7.47 2.42 16.69
C GLY A 66 6.54 1.38 16.10
N SER A 67 6.90 0.72 15.00
CA SER A 67 6.13 -0.42 14.53
C SER A 67 7.05 -1.55 14.08
N THR A 68 7.14 -2.57 14.90
CA THR A 68 7.70 -3.89 14.58
C THR A 68 6.91 -4.64 13.50
N GLY A 69 6.01 -3.96 12.78
CA GLY A 69 5.40 -4.43 11.55
C GLY A 69 5.21 -3.26 10.59
N SER A 70 5.85 -3.35 9.42
CA SER A 70 5.26 -3.12 8.08
C SER A 70 4.17 -2.05 7.88
N ALA A 71 4.04 -1.00 8.69
CA ALA A 71 2.82 -0.21 8.68
C ALA A 71 2.74 0.79 7.51
N ASN A 72 3.84 1.07 6.81
CA ASN A 72 3.83 2.08 5.75
C ASN A 72 4.73 1.75 4.54
N MET A 73 5.43 0.61 4.52
CA MET A 73 6.38 0.32 3.42
C MET A 73 5.67 0.19 2.08
N ALA A 74 6.33 0.66 1.01
CA ALA A 74 5.90 0.34 -0.35
C ALA A 74 5.91 -1.18 -0.56
N LEU A 75 4.86 -1.72 -1.18
CA LEU A 75 4.81 -3.14 -1.52
C LEU A 75 5.84 -3.46 -2.63
N GLY A 76 6.58 -4.55 -2.45
CA GLY A 76 7.41 -5.11 -3.50
C GLY A 76 6.57 -5.81 -4.58
N LYS A 77 7.18 -6.14 -5.72
CA LYS A 77 6.47 -6.73 -6.87
C LYS A 77 5.78 -8.05 -6.52
N ASP A 78 6.44 -8.92 -5.77
CA ASP A 78 5.91 -10.23 -5.40
C ASP A 78 4.74 -10.11 -4.42
N ALA A 79 4.89 -9.25 -3.39
CA ALA A 79 3.82 -8.97 -2.43
C ALA A 79 2.61 -8.30 -3.10
N GLN A 80 2.84 -7.42 -4.08
CA GLN A 80 1.78 -6.83 -4.90
C GLN A 80 1.05 -7.91 -5.70
N GLN A 81 1.76 -8.83 -6.35
CA GLN A 81 1.15 -9.91 -7.12
C GLN A 81 0.33 -10.84 -6.23
N GLN A 82 0.84 -11.21 -5.06
CA GLN A 82 0.10 -12.04 -4.10
C GLN A 82 -1.17 -11.34 -3.62
N LEU A 83 -1.09 -10.05 -3.29
CA LEU A 83 -2.25 -9.24 -2.92
C LEU A 83 -3.28 -9.21 -4.06
N GLN A 84 -2.82 -8.98 -5.29
CA GLN A 84 -3.68 -8.94 -6.48
C GLN A 84 -4.40 -10.27 -6.71
N GLN A 85 -3.70 -11.40 -6.56
CA GLN A 85 -4.31 -12.73 -6.66
C GLN A 85 -5.38 -12.94 -5.58
N GLY A 86 -5.11 -12.54 -4.34
CA GLY A 86 -6.10 -12.60 -3.26
C GLY A 86 -7.33 -11.74 -3.54
N LEU A 87 -7.15 -10.52 -4.04
CA LEU A 87 -8.24 -9.61 -4.41
C LEU A 87 -9.10 -10.17 -5.55
N LEU A 88 -8.49 -10.80 -6.55
CA LEU A 88 -9.24 -11.46 -7.63
C LEU A 88 -10.07 -12.63 -7.11
N GLY A 89 -9.50 -13.47 -6.24
CA GLY A 89 -10.25 -14.59 -5.64
C GLY A 89 -11.43 -14.12 -4.77
N GLU A 90 -11.27 -13.07 -3.98
CA GLU A 90 -12.36 -12.51 -3.18
C GLU A 90 -13.43 -11.82 -4.04
N PHE A 91 -13.02 -11.19 -5.15
CA PHE A 91 -13.96 -10.64 -6.13
C PHE A 91 -14.82 -11.75 -6.75
N GLU A 92 -14.20 -12.84 -7.22
CA GLU A 92 -14.92 -14.00 -7.77
C GLU A 92 -15.85 -14.62 -6.74
N ARG A 93 -15.38 -14.80 -5.50
CA ARG A 93 -16.21 -15.29 -4.37
C ARG A 93 -17.43 -14.40 -4.13
N ALA A 94 -17.25 -13.09 -4.13
CA ALA A 94 -18.34 -12.14 -3.94
C ALA A 94 -19.31 -12.16 -5.13
N GLN A 95 -18.81 -12.33 -6.36
CA GLN A 95 -19.64 -12.50 -7.54
C GLN A 95 -20.48 -13.78 -7.50
N SER A 96 -19.89 -14.93 -7.15
CA SER A 96 -20.63 -16.19 -7.01
C SER A 96 -21.78 -16.06 -6.01
N ARG A 97 -21.53 -15.43 -4.85
CA ARG A 97 -22.58 -15.16 -3.85
C ARG A 97 -23.70 -14.25 -4.36
N ARG A 98 -23.42 -13.30 -5.27
CA ARG A 98 -24.46 -12.49 -5.92
C ARG A 98 -25.29 -13.29 -6.92
N LEU A 99 -24.70 -14.31 -7.55
CA LEU A 99 -25.34 -15.20 -8.51
C LEU A 99 -26.10 -16.35 -7.84
N ASP A 100 -25.80 -16.65 -6.57
CA ASP A 100 -26.56 -17.57 -5.72
C ASP A 100 -27.92 -16.97 -5.32
N PHE A 101 -28.82 -16.85 -6.30
CA PHE A 101 -30.15 -16.24 -6.14
C PHE A 101 -31.05 -16.94 -5.12
N ASN A 102 -30.70 -18.17 -4.69
CA ASN A 102 -31.41 -18.90 -3.65
C ASN A 102 -31.31 -18.24 -2.26
N ASN A 103 -30.31 -17.38 -2.03
CA ASN A 103 -30.12 -16.62 -0.79
C ASN A 103 -30.30 -15.09 -0.99
N ARG A 104 -31.10 -14.68 -1.98
CA ARG A 104 -31.44 -13.26 -2.20
C ARG A 104 -32.12 -12.69 -0.94
N GLY A 105 -31.36 -11.91 -0.15
CA GLY A 105 -31.89 -11.12 0.96
C GLY A 105 -31.42 -11.53 2.37
N THR A 106 -30.60 -12.57 2.51
CA THR A 106 -30.18 -13.09 3.83
C THR A 106 -28.98 -12.37 4.46
N GLY A 107 -28.39 -11.37 3.79
CA GLY A 107 -27.28 -10.58 4.34
C GLY A 107 -26.12 -11.42 4.91
N LEU A 108 -25.25 -10.80 5.71
CA LEU A 108 -24.22 -11.52 6.48
C LEU A 108 -24.85 -12.00 7.80
N GLY A 109 -25.46 -13.19 7.77
CA GLY A 109 -25.90 -13.88 9.00
C GLY A 109 -27.41 -13.89 9.29
N PHE A 110 -28.27 -13.48 8.35
CA PHE A 110 -29.72 -13.52 8.54
C PHE A 110 -30.36 -14.64 7.72
N SER A 111 -30.64 -15.79 8.32
CA SER A 111 -31.42 -16.83 7.64
C SER A 111 -32.91 -16.50 7.75
N ALA A 112 -33.62 -16.42 6.62
CA ALA A 112 -35.06 -16.24 6.64
C ALA A 112 -35.69 -17.44 7.39
N PRO A 113 -36.58 -17.20 8.37
CA PRO A 113 -37.24 -18.29 9.08
C PRO A 113 -37.96 -19.19 8.08
N SER A 114 -37.92 -20.51 8.29
CA SER A 114 -38.62 -21.47 7.44
C SER A 114 -40.05 -20.97 7.20
N ASN A 115 -40.53 -21.06 5.96
CA ASN A 115 -41.84 -20.64 5.44
C ASN A 115 -43.11 -21.19 6.16
N LYS A 116 -42.99 -21.59 7.43
CA LYS A 116 -44.08 -21.84 8.37
C LYS A 116 -44.91 -20.56 8.51
N LYS A 117 -45.91 -20.43 7.64
CA LYS A 117 -46.99 -19.46 7.80
C LYS A 117 -47.64 -19.76 9.16
N PHE A 118 -47.48 -18.88 10.13
CA PHE A 118 -48.35 -18.90 11.31
C PHE A 118 -49.76 -18.52 10.81
N SER A 119 -50.71 -19.45 10.93
CA SER A 119 -52.11 -19.17 10.64
C SER A 119 -52.75 -18.54 11.86
N ILE A 120 -53.27 -17.33 11.72
CA ILE A 120 -54.13 -16.71 12.73
C ILE A 120 -55.54 -17.26 12.48
N ASP A 121 -55.99 -18.16 13.33
CA ASP A 121 -57.37 -18.62 13.32
C ASP A 121 -58.24 -17.59 14.03
N VAL A 122 -59.08 -16.89 13.24
CA VAL A 122 -60.00 -15.86 13.72
C VAL A 122 -61.08 -16.44 14.64
N HIS A 123 -61.33 -17.74 14.58
CA HIS A 123 -62.30 -18.44 15.43
C HIS A 123 -61.69 -19.00 16.72
N ALA A 124 -60.36 -19.00 16.85
CA ALA A 124 -59.69 -19.49 18.05
C ALA A 124 -59.74 -18.45 19.18
N CYS A 125 -60.80 -18.49 19.99
CA CYS A 125 -60.88 -17.72 21.22
C CYS A 125 -60.15 -18.45 22.36
N ARG A 126 -59.00 -17.93 22.81
CA ARG A 126 -58.27 -18.37 24.02
C ARG A 126 -58.30 -17.30 25.12
N SER A 127 -59.44 -16.62 25.31
CA SER A 127 -59.59 -15.67 26.41
C SER A 127 -59.87 -16.42 27.71
N VAL A 128 -59.14 -16.09 28.76
CA VAL A 128 -59.43 -16.50 30.14
C VAL A 128 -60.27 -15.37 30.74
N ARG A 129 -61.45 -15.70 31.28
CA ARG A 129 -62.24 -14.75 32.07
C ARG A 129 -61.67 -14.71 33.48
N PHE A 130 -61.50 -13.51 34.01
CA PHE A 130 -61.26 -13.30 35.43
C PHE A 130 -62.61 -13.02 36.07
N ASP A 131 -62.94 -13.74 37.13
CA ASP A 131 -64.08 -13.43 37.99
C ASP A 131 -63.68 -12.29 38.94
N ASP A 132 -64.62 -11.37 39.21
CA ASP A 132 -64.46 -10.20 40.10
C ASP A 132 -64.37 -10.60 41.60
#